data_AF-A0A7Y3M9G2-F1
#
_entry.id   AF-A0A7Y3M9G2-F1
#
_cell.length_a   1.000
_cell.length_b   1.000
_cell.length_c   1.000
_cell.angle_alpha   90.00
_cell.angle_beta   90.00
_cell.angle_gamma   90.00
#
_symmetry.space_group_name_H-M   'P 1'
#
loop_
_entity.id
_entity.type
_entity.pdbx_description
1 polymer ?
#
loop_
_entity_poly.entity_id
_entity_poly.type
_entity_poly.pdbx_seq_one_letter_code
_entity_poly.pdbx_strand_id
1 'polypeptide(L)'
;MRRNGKFYAAGFALKQMPELVAKVVCDSADSDSDQLRYRVGIDAESWIDGRQRIADEDWVAMGRDLTDAEYNRLFYERFGIALK
;
A
#
# COMPACT_ATOMS: atom_id res chain seq x y z
N MET A 1 0.50 -15.76 10.11
CA MET A 1 0.86 -14.42 9.63
C MET A 1 -0.22 -13.44 10.10
N ARG A 2 0.04 -12.53 11.06
CA ARG A 2 -1.06 -11.75 11.67
C ARG A 2 -1.60 -10.63 10.78
N ARG A 3 -0.78 -9.63 10.42
CA ARG A 3 -1.24 -8.45 9.64
C ARG A 3 -0.49 -8.25 8.31
N ASN A 4 0.85 -8.22 8.32
CA ASN A 4 1.63 -8.04 7.09
C ASN A 4 1.35 -9.10 6.02
N GLY A 5 1.18 -10.37 6.42
CA GLY A 5 0.85 -11.43 5.47
C GLY A 5 -0.52 -11.27 4.82
N LYS A 6 -1.49 -10.66 5.51
CA LYS A 6 -2.83 -10.37 4.94
C LYS A 6 -2.73 -9.32 3.84
N PHE A 7 -1.89 -8.30 4.03
CA PHE A 7 -1.62 -7.28 3.03
C PHE A 7 -1.00 -7.90 1.76
N TYR A 8 0.07 -8.69 1.89
CA TYR A 8 0.66 -9.37 0.73
C TYR A 8 -0.31 -10.34 0.06
N ALA A 9 -1.13 -11.06 0.83
CA ALA A 9 -2.17 -11.93 0.27
C ALA A 9 -3.24 -11.15 -0.53
N ALA A 10 -3.61 -9.95 -0.09
CA ALA A 10 -4.50 -9.05 -0.85
C ALA A 10 -3.81 -8.58 -2.14
N GLY A 11 -2.53 -8.20 -2.07
CA GLY A 11 -1.73 -7.82 -3.23
C GLY A 11 -1.63 -8.93 -4.29
N PHE A 12 -1.36 -10.17 -3.89
CA PHE A 12 -1.30 -11.30 -4.82
C PHE A 12 -2.63 -11.55 -5.56
N ALA A 13 -3.76 -11.23 -4.94
CA ALA A 13 -5.07 -11.38 -5.59
C ALA A 13 -5.30 -10.38 -6.74
N LEU A 14 -4.57 -9.26 -6.75
CA LEU A 14 -4.66 -8.22 -7.79
C LEU A 14 -3.94 -8.61 -9.09
N LYS A 15 -3.12 -9.68 -9.07
CA LYS A 15 -2.43 -10.26 -10.24
C LYS A 15 -1.69 -9.21 -11.10
N GLN A 16 -1.07 -8.21 -10.45
CA GLN A 16 -0.26 -7.25 -11.19
C GLN A 16 0.97 -7.93 -11.78
N MET A 17 1.29 -7.53 -13.01
CA MET A 17 2.34 -8.12 -13.81
C MET A 17 3.69 -7.47 -13.48
N PRO A 18 4.77 -8.24 -13.25
CA PRO A 18 6.10 -7.71 -12.89
C PRO A 18 6.68 -6.75 -13.94
N GLU A 19 6.23 -6.83 -15.18
CA GLU A 19 6.60 -5.95 -16.29
C GLU A 19 6.30 -4.47 -15.99
N LEU A 20 5.28 -4.19 -15.17
CA LEU A 20 4.99 -2.82 -14.72
C LEU A 20 6.14 -2.25 -13.86
N VAL A 21 6.71 -3.08 -12.98
CA VAL A 21 7.87 -2.72 -12.15
C VAL A 21 9.10 -2.54 -13.03
N ALA A 22 9.35 -3.47 -13.95
CA ALA A 22 10.48 -3.38 -14.88
C ALA A 22 10.43 -2.08 -15.69
N LYS A 23 9.25 -1.73 -16.20
CA LYS A 23 9.05 -0.48 -16.94
C LYS A 23 9.40 0.75 -16.09
N VAL A 24 8.89 0.84 -14.85
CA VAL A 24 9.16 2.02 -14.02
C VAL A 24 10.65 2.13 -13.64
N VAL A 25 11.33 1.00 -13.43
CA VAL A 25 12.79 1.01 -13.22
C VAL A 25 13.53 1.55 -14.44
N CYS A 26 13.22 1.07 -15.64
CA CYS A 26 13.83 1.59 -16.87
C CYS A 26 13.52 3.07 -17.07
N ASP A 27 12.25 3.46 -17.02
CA ASP A 27 11.81 4.84 -17.19
C ASP A 27 12.47 5.78 -16.16
N SER A 28 12.72 5.31 -14.93
CA SER A 28 13.39 6.09 -13.88
C SER A 28 14.88 6.29 -14.12
N ALA A 29 15.55 5.33 -14.75
CA ALA A 29 16.97 5.40 -15.05
C ALA A 29 17.27 6.31 -16.25
N ASP A 30 16.32 6.41 -17.19
CA ASP A 30 16.42 7.24 -18.38
C ASP A 30 15.83 8.65 -18.19
N SER A 31 15.34 8.98 -17.00
CA SER A 31 14.70 10.27 -16.72
C SER A 31 15.70 11.36 -16.38
N ASP A 32 15.53 12.56 -16.95
CA ASP A 32 16.29 13.76 -16.55
C ASP A 32 15.79 14.39 -15.24
N SER A 33 14.73 13.84 -14.63
CA SER A 33 14.11 14.35 -13.41
C SER A 33 14.12 13.29 -12.30
N ASP A 34 15.23 13.22 -11.57
CA ASP A 34 15.38 12.29 -10.47
C ASP A 34 14.35 12.49 -9.35
N GLN A 35 13.77 11.38 -8.91
CA GLN A 35 12.87 11.33 -7.74
C GLN A 35 13.37 10.30 -6.74
N LEU A 36 13.22 10.61 -5.44
CA LEU A 36 13.55 9.67 -4.37
C LEU A 36 12.65 8.42 -4.37
N ARG A 37 11.43 8.52 -4.90
CA ARG A 37 10.44 7.43 -4.91
C ARG A 37 9.63 7.45 -6.20
N TYR A 38 9.52 6.30 -6.85
CA TYR A 38 8.65 6.08 -7.99
C TYR A 38 7.48 5.18 -7.58
N ARG A 39 6.26 5.60 -7.91
CA ARG A 39 5.05 4.85 -7.58
C ARG A 39 4.84 3.75 -8.61
N VAL A 40 4.61 2.52 -8.15
CA VAL A 40 4.33 1.37 -9.03
C VAL A 40 3.23 0.54 -8.42
N GLY A 41 2.20 0.24 -9.22
CA GLY A 41 1.12 -0.62 -8.80
C GLY A 41 0.00 0.12 -8.05
N ILE A 42 -1.16 -0.53 -8.02
CA ILE A 42 -2.40 0.04 -7.44
C ILE A 42 -2.35 0.06 -5.90
N ASP A 43 -1.54 -0.82 -5.31
CA ASP A 43 -1.27 -0.85 -3.89
C ASP A 43 -0.45 0.38 -3.45
N ALA A 44 0.55 0.79 -4.23
CA ALA A 44 1.33 2.00 -3.95
C ALA A 44 0.46 3.26 -3.99
N GLU A 45 -0.43 3.39 -4.97
CA GLU A 45 -1.39 4.51 -5.04
C GLU A 45 -2.30 4.54 -3.82
N SER A 46 -2.98 3.42 -3.55
CA SER A 46 -3.91 3.26 -2.44
C SER A 46 -3.26 3.54 -1.09
N TRP A 47 -2.03 3.05 -0.89
CA TRP A 47 -1.27 3.21 0.34
C TRP A 47 -0.78 4.64 0.54
N ILE A 48 -0.14 5.23 -0.48
CA ILE A 48 0.44 6.57 -0.38
C ILE A 48 -0.66 7.62 -0.24
N ASP A 49 -1.70 7.54 -1.08
CA ASP A 49 -2.80 8.51 -1.04
C ASP A 49 -3.66 8.32 0.22
N GLY A 50 -3.86 7.07 0.66
CA GLY A 50 -4.49 6.77 1.93
C GLY A 50 -3.72 7.39 3.09
N ARG A 51 -2.40 7.18 3.15
CA ARG A 51 -1.54 7.73 4.22
C ARG A 51 -1.57 9.26 4.26
N GLN A 52 -1.64 9.93 3.12
CA GLN A 52 -1.74 11.40 3.06
C GLN A 52 -3.04 11.96 3.63
N ARG A 53 -4.12 11.17 3.66
CA ARG A 53 -5.44 11.56 4.18
C ARG A 53 -5.65 11.21 5.65
N ILE A 54 -4.68 10.56 6.30
CA ILE A 54 -4.78 10.10 7.68
C ILE A 54 -3.97 11.04 8.59
N ALA A 55 -4.62 11.58 9.63
CA ALA A 55 -3.93 12.29 10.68
C ALA A 55 -2.91 11.39 11.39
N ASP A 56 -1.78 11.94 11.84
CA ASP A 56 -0.69 11.14 12.39
C ASP A 56 -1.13 10.36 13.65
N GLU A 57 -1.99 10.96 14.48
CA GLU A 57 -2.55 10.32 15.67
C GLU A 57 -3.41 9.09 15.31
N ASP A 58 -4.21 9.20 14.26
CA ASP A 58 -5.03 8.10 13.74
C ASP A 58 -4.15 6.98 13.16
N TRP A 59 -3.12 7.36 12.41
CA TRP A 59 -2.15 6.40 11.86
C TRP A 59 -1.46 5.61 12.97
N VAL A 60 -0.99 6.30 14.03
CA VAL A 60 -0.38 5.66 15.19
C VAL A 60 -1.41 4.80 15.93
N ALA A 61 -2.66 5.25 16.04
CA ALA A 61 -3.72 4.49 16.71
C ALA A 61 -4.04 3.16 16.00
N MET A 62 -3.86 3.05 14.68
CA MET A 62 -3.98 1.77 13.95
C MET A 62 -2.94 0.72 14.40
N GLY A 63 -1.84 1.16 15.01
CA GLY A 63 -0.80 0.30 15.59
C GLY A 63 -1.14 -0.30 16.95
N ARG A 64 -2.26 0.10 17.58
CA ARG A 64 -2.70 -0.44 18.87
C ARG A 64 -3.11 -1.91 18.76
N ASP A 65 -3.37 -2.52 19.92
CA ASP A 65 -3.87 -3.90 19.99
C ASP A 65 -5.35 -3.98 19.63
N LEU A 66 -5.64 -3.70 18.35
CA LEU A 66 -6.93 -3.88 17.73
C LEU A 66 -7.20 -5.36 17.46
N THR A 67 -8.46 -5.75 17.55
CA THR A 67 -8.91 -7.02 17.00
C THR A 67 -8.66 -7.07 15.48
N ASP A 68 -8.56 -8.26 14.92
CA ASP A 68 -8.39 -8.42 13.47
C ASP A 68 -9.56 -7.79 12.69
N ALA A 69 -10.79 -7.86 13.23
CA ALA A 69 -11.97 -7.27 12.61
C ALA A 69 -11.89 -5.74 12.56
N GLU A 70 -11.49 -5.10 13.67
CA GLU A 70 -11.30 -3.65 13.72
C GLU A 70 -10.17 -3.20 12.79
N TYR A 71 -9.04 -3.92 12.80
CA TYR A 71 -7.91 -3.61 11.94
C TYR A 71 -8.29 -3.73 10.46
N ASN A 72 -8.95 -4.81 10.06
CA ASN A 72 -9.37 -5.04 8.67
C ASN A 72 -10.37 -3.96 8.21
N ARG A 73 -11.33 -3.56 9.06
CA ARG A 73 -12.27 -2.48 8.75
C ARG A 73 -11.55 -1.16 8.54
N LEU A 74 -10.70 -0.73 9.48
CA LEU A 74 -9.96 0.53 9.37
C LEU A 74 -9.04 0.51 8.15
N PHE A 75 -8.41 -0.62 7.84
CA PHE A 75 -7.54 -0.75 6.68
C PHE A 75 -8.30 -0.55 5.38
N TYR A 76 -9.50 -1.11 5.26
CA TYR A 76 -10.36 -0.91 4.11
C TYR A 76 -10.86 0.54 4.01
N GLU A 77 -11.32 1.14 5.12
CA GLU A 77 -11.81 2.52 5.13
C GLU A 77 -10.71 3.53 4.74
N ARG A 78 -9.47 3.31 5.16
CA ARG A 78 -8.36 4.25 4.93
C ARG A 78 -7.61 4.01 3.62
N PHE A 79 -7.47 2.76 3.19
CA PHE A 79 -6.67 2.39 2.01
C PHE A 79 -7.47 1.72 0.89
N GLY A 80 -8.73 1.36 1.09
CA GLY A 80 -9.53 0.64 0.08
C GLY A 80 -9.07 -0.81 -0.15
N ILE A 81 -8.17 -1.34 0.69
CA ILE A 81 -7.58 -2.68 0.52
C ILE A 81 -8.30 -3.66 1.45
N ALA A 82 -8.88 -4.70 0.87
CA ALA A 82 -9.56 -5.74 1.64
C ALA A 82 -8.55 -6.76 2.19
N LEU A 83 -8.39 -6.77 3.52
CA LEU A 83 -7.58 -7.76 4.21
C LEU A 83 -8.40 -9.01 4.53
N LYS A 84 -7.80 -10.19 4.35
CA LYS A 84 -8.42 -11.49 4.68
C LYS A 84 -8.37 -11.83 6.16
#